data_AF-A0A952A995-F1
#
_entry.id   AF-A0A952A995-F1
#
_cell.length_a   1.000
_cell.length_b   1.000
_cell.length_c   1.000
_cell.angle_alpha   90.00
_cell.angle_beta   90.00
_cell.angle_gamma   90.00
#
_symmetry.space_group_name_H-M   'P 1'
#
loop_
_entity.id
_entity.type
_entity.pdbx_description
1 polymer ?
#
loop_
_entity_poly.entity_id
_entity_poly.type
_entity_poly.pdbx_seq_one_letter_code
_entity_poly.pdbx_strand_id
1 'polypeptide(L)'
;KVGHATRNIDECIRLSRTDFTIRTSILEARFVTGDDRLFRALVERFDDEVVKDTGAEFVQAKLAERDARHAKAGESRYLVEPNVKEGKGGLRDLHTLFWIGKYYYRVRTAEELVGKGVFTRAEWNQFRKAEDFLWAVRCHMHFLTRRAEERLHFDIQPDIAERLGYTSHPGLSAVERFMKHYFLVAKTVGDLTRIFCAALEEEQAKHVPGFNRVILNFSRRRRKLAGTPDFIVDNHRINVADGEVFARDPVNLLRLFWLADRHGLEFHPDALKLLTRSLRLVDRALRRDREANRLFMEILTSSRSPELNLRRMNEAGLLGKLIPDFQKIVAMMQFN
;
A
#
# COMPACT_ATOMS: atom_id res chain seq x y z
N LYS A 1 -3.61 -18.52 -18.38
CA LYS A 1 -4.55 -18.92 -19.45
C LYS A 1 -5.51 -17.77 -19.69
N VAL A 2 -5.77 -17.40 -20.93
CA VAL A 2 -6.80 -16.41 -21.27
C VAL A 2 -8.14 -17.14 -21.22
N GLY A 3 -9.03 -16.73 -20.32
CA GLY A 3 -10.41 -17.21 -20.34
C GLY A 3 -11.15 -16.58 -21.52
N HIS A 4 -12.06 -17.31 -22.16
CA HIS A 4 -12.92 -16.78 -23.20
C HIS A 4 -14.39 -16.90 -22.76
N ALA A 5 -15.19 -15.87 -23.06
CA ALA A 5 -16.62 -15.89 -22.90
C ALA A 5 -17.24 -14.94 -23.93
N THR A 6 -18.29 -15.38 -24.60
CA THR A 6 -19.08 -14.54 -25.51
C THR A 6 -20.41 -14.24 -24.81
N ARG A 7 -20.76 -12.95 -24.73
CA ARG A 7 -21.95 -12.47 -24.02
C ARG A 7 -22.56 -11.31 -24.77
N ASN A 8 -23.88 -11.18 -24.71
CA ASN A 8 -24.53 -9.93 -25.11
C ASN A 8 -24.42 -8.86 -23.99
N ILE A 9 -24.83 -7.63 -24.29
CA ILE A 9 -24.72 -6.52 -23.32
C ILE A 9 -25.54 -6.80 -22.05
N ASP A 10 -26.78 -7.30 -22.19
CA ASP A 10 -27.66 -7.55 -21.05
C ASP A 10 -27.09 -8.61 -20.09
N GLU A 11 -26.47 -9.66 -20.63
CA GLU A 11 -25.75 -10.67 -19.86
C GLU A 11 -24.54 -10.08 -19.14
N CYS A 12 -23.76 -9.22 -19.81
CA CYS A 12 -22.63 -8.53 -19.20
C CYS A 12 -23.07 -7.68 -18.00
N ILE A 13 -24.12 -6.87 -18.16
CA ILE A 13 -24.67 -6.04 -17.08
C ILE A 13 -25.18 -6.92 -15.94
N ARG A 14 -26.04 -7.90 -16.23
CA ARG A 14 -26.62 -8.79 -15.22
C ARG A 14 -25.56 -9.51 -14.39
N LEU A 15 -24.55 -10.10 -15.05
CA LEU A 15 -23.50 -10.85 -14.36
C LEU A 15 -22.56 -9.95 -13.57
N SER A 16 -22.30 -8.73 -14.06
CA SER A 16 -21.46 -7.78 -13.34
C SER A 16 -22.06 -7.32 -12.00
N ARG A 17 -23.39 -7.39 -11.83
CA ARG A 17 -24.05 -7.10 -10.55
C ARG A 17 -23.72 -8.15 -9.49
N THR A 18 -23.56 -9.42 -9.86
CA THR A 18 -23.34 -10.53 -8.92
C THR A 18 -21.89 -11.00 -8.82
N ASP A 19 -21.03 -10.69 -9.79
CA ASP A 19 -19.65 -11.17 -9.86
C ASP A 19 -18.66 -10.00 -10.02
N PHE A 20 -17.86 -9.75 -8.98
CA PHE A 20 -16.85 -8.70 -8.97
C PHE A 20 -15.70 -8.94 -9.97
N THR A 21 -15.42 -10.18 -10.35
CA THR A 21 -14.41 -10.50 -11.39
C THR A 21 -14.90 -10.02 -12.74
N ILE A 22 -16.16 -10.32 -13.09
CA ILE A 22 -16.79 -9.86 -14.33
C ILE A 22 -16.92 -8.33 -14.31
N ARG A 23 -17.36 -7.76 -13.19
CA ARG A 23 -17.45 -6.31 -12.96
C ARG A 23 -16.11 -5.61 -13.23
N THR A 24 -15.01 -6.16 -12.68
CA THR A 24 -13.65 -5.62 -12.91
C THR A 24 -13.21 -5.79 -14.36
N SER A 25 -13.53 -6.93 -14.99
CA SER A 25 -13.17 -7.18 -16.39
C SER A 25 -13.84 -6.17 -17.35
N ILE A 26 -15.10 -5.81 -17.11
CA ILE A 26 -15.80 -4.79 -17.89
C ILE A 26 -15.25 -3.39 -17.59
N LEU A 27 -14.94 -3.10 -16.31
CA LEU A 27 -14.29 -1.85 -15.92
C LEU A 27 -12.97 -1.62 -16.68
N GLU A 28 -12.21 -2.66 -16.96
CA GLU A 28 -10.95 -2.60 -17.72
C GLU A 28 -11.12 -2.79 -19.23
N ALA A 29 -12.35 -2.83 -19.75
CA ALA A 29 -12.59 -3.07 -21.16
C ALA A 29 -11.90 -2.01 -22.03
N ARG A 30 -11.29 -2.49 -23.13
CA ARG A 30 -10.63 -1.67 -24.14
C ARG A 30 -11.14 -2.09 -25.51
N PHE A 31 -11.45 -1.11 -26.35
CA PHE A 31 -11.80 -1.37 -27.75
C PHE A 31 -10.55 -1.88 -28.49
N VAL A 32 -10.68 -3.03 -29.15
CA VAL A 32 -9.61 -3.61 -29.98
C VAL A 32 -10.03 -3.63 -31.44
N THR A 33 -11.23 -4.14 -31.74
CA THR A 33 -11.81 -4.17 -33.09
C THR A 33 -13.32 -4.48 -32.99
N GLY A 34 -14.05 -4.34 -34.09
CA GLY A 34 -15.48 -4.63 -34.20
C GLY A 34 -16.37 -3.40 -34.21
N ASP A 35 -17.61 -3.54 -33.74
CA ASP A 35 -18.59 -2.46 -33.69
C ASP A 35 -18.32 -1.51 -32.50
N ASP A 36 -17.88 -0.29 -32.80
CA ASP A 36 -17.62 0.76 -31.82
C ASP A 36 -18.88 1.21 -31.06
N ARG A 37 -20.06 1.20 -31.71
CA ARG A 37 -21.33 1.55 -31.05
C ARG A 37 -21.68 0.51 -30.00
N LEU A 38 -21.46 -0.77 -30.28
CA LEU A 38 -21.69 -1.85 -29.32
C LEU A 38 -20.77 -1.71 -28.10
N PHE A 39 -19.49 -1.38 -28.32
CA PHE A 39 -18.55 -1.15 -27.22
C PHE A 39 -18.96 0.06 -26.36
N ARG A 40 -19.29 1.20 -26.97
CA ARG A 40 -19.75 2.39 -26.24
C ARG A 40 -21.02 2.13 -25.45
N ALA A 41 -21.99 1.45 -26.06
CA ALA A 41 -23.24 1.09 -25.38
C ALA A 41 -22.99 0.19 -24.15
N LEU A 42 -22.06 -0.77 -24.23
CA LEU A 42 -21.66 -1.57 -23.07
C LEU A 42 -21.05 -0.71 -21.96
N VAL A 43 -20.11 0.18 -22.29
CA VAL A 43 -19.41 1.02 -21.33
C VAL A 43 -20.37 2.01 -20.65
N GLU A 44 -21.22 2.67 -21.42
CA GLU A 44 -22.23 3.62 -20.91
C GLU A 44 -23.24 2.92 -20.00
N ARG A 45 -23.83 1.81 -20.46
CA ARG A 45 -24.78 1.04 -19.64
C ARG A 45 -24.13 0.49 -18.37
N PHE A 46 -22.88 0.04 -18.45
CA PHE A 46 -22.16 -0.41 -17.27
C PHE A 46 -21.95 0.71 -16.25
N ASP A 47 -21.55 1.90 -16.71
CA ASP A 47 -21.36 3.07 -15.84
C ASP A 47 -22.66 3.49 -15.15
N ASP A 48 -23.76 3.55 -15.91
CA ASP A 48 -25.08 3.98 -15.43
C ASP A 48 -25.79 2.94 -14.57
N GLU A 49 -25.81 1.68 -14.99
CA GLU A 49 -26.63 0.62 -14.37
C GLU A 49 -25.92 -0.16 -13.27
N VAL A 50 -24.59 0.00 -13.12
CA VAL A 50 -23.77 -0.78 -12.19
C VAL A 50 -22.87 0.13 -11.37
N VAL A 51 -22.05 0.95 -12.02
CA VAL A 51 -21.02 1.72 -11.30
C VAL A 51 -21.63 2.85 -10.47
N LYS A 52 -22.61 3.60 -11.01
CA LYS A 52 -23.22 4.82 -10.42
C LYS A 52 -23.41 4.76 -8.89
N ASP A 53 -24.03 3.69 -8.39
CA ASP A 53 -24.51 3.62 -7.00
C ASP A 53 -23.83 2.54 -6.15
N THR A 54 -22.83 1.83 -6.68
CA THR A 54 -22.20 0.68 -5.98
C THR A 54 -20.73 0.91 -5.61
N GLY A 55 -20.28 2.18 -5.62
CA GLY A 55 -18.89 2.54 -5.34
C GLY A 55 -18.36 2.03 -3.99
N ALA A 56 -19.13 2.21 -2.90
CA ALA A 56 -18.72 1.76 -1.58
C ALA A 56 -18.63 0.22 -1.49
N GLU A 57 -19.61 -0.48 -2.06
CA GLU A 57 -19.62 -1.95 -2.15
C GLU A 57 -18.39 -2.47 -2.90
N PHE A 58 -18.06 -1.86 -4.04
CA PHE A 58 -16.89 -2.23 -4.83
C PHE A 58 -15.57 -2.01 -4.09
N VAL A 59 -15.44 -0.87 -3.40
CA VAL A 59 -14.27 -0.59 -2.55
C VAL A 59 -14.10 -1.69 -1.51
N GLN A 60 -15.16 -2.01 -0.75
CA GLN A 60 -15.11 -3.04 0.29
C GLN A 60 -14.75 -4.41 -0.28
N ALA A 61 -15.39 -4.82 -1.38
CA ALA A 61 -15.08 -6.09 -2.04
C ALA A 61 -13.61 -6.18 -2.47
N LYS A 62 -13.04 -5.11 -3.04
CA LYS A 62 -11.65 -5.10 -3.51
C LYS A 62 -10.62 -5.06 -2.39
N LEU A 63 -10.92 -4.37 -1.28
CA LEU A 63 -10.07 -4.42 -0.09
C LEU A 63 -10.10 -5.81 0.56
N ALA A 64 -11.28 -6.45 0.63
CA ALA A 64 -11.39 -7.82 1.13
C ALA A 64 -10.65 -8.84 0.25
N GLU A 65 -10.74 -8.72 -1.08
CA GLU A 65 -9.96 -9.54 -2.03
C GLU A 65 -8.44 -9.38 -1.81
N ARG A 66 -7.96 -8.16 -1.56
CA ARG A 66 -6.55 -7.88 -1.23
C ARG A 66 -6.15 -8.58 0.06
N ASP A 67 -6.93 -8.43 1.11
CA ASP A 67 -6.60 -8.95 2.43
C ASP A 67 -6.58 -10.50 2.43
N ALA A 68 -7.55 -11.13 1.77
CA ALA A 68 -7.57 -12.58 1.57
C ALA A 68 -6.34 -13.08 0.79
N ARG A 69 -5.91 -12.32 -0.22
CA ARG A 69 -4.71 -12.65 -1.00
C ARG A 69 -3.43 -12.51 -0.17
N HIS A 70 -3.29 -11.44 0.63
CA HIS A 70 -2.15 -11.26 1.52
C HIS A 70 -2.08 -12.39 2.55
N ALA A 71 -3.22 -12.78 3.14
CA ALA A 71 -3.28 -13.90 4.08
C ALA A 71 -2.80 -15.22 3.45
N LYS A 72 -3.16 -15.49 2.18
CA LYS A 72 -2.72 -16.69 1.44
C LYS A 72 -1.25 -16.65 1.03
N ALA A 73 -0.74 -15.49 0.64
CA ALA A 73 0.64 -15.32 0.17
C ALA A 73 1.66 -15.14 1.31
N GLY A 74 1.19 -14.82 2.52
CA GLY A 74 2.00 -14.51 3.69
C GLY A 74 2.06 -13.02 3.99
N GLU A 75 2.09 -12.68 5.28
CA GLU A 75 2.03 -11.29 5.76
C GLU A 75 3.34 -10.49 5.60
N SER A 76 4.42 -11.16 5.20
CA SER A 76 5.72 -10.54 4.97
C SER A 76 5.89 -10.14 3.51
N ARG A 77 6.45 -8.94 3.29
CA ARG A 77 6.92 -8.49 1.97
C ARG A 77 8.31 -9.04 1.63
N TYR A 78 9.05 -9.47 2.66
CA TYR A 78 10.44 -9.91 2.57
C TYR A 78 10.53 -11.44 2.47
N LEU A 79 9.92 -11.99 1.42
CA LEU A 79 10.02 -13.42 1.12
C LEU A 79 11.24 -13.68 0.24
N VAL A 80 11.96 -14.78 0.48
CA VAL A 80 13.13 -15.17 -0.33
C VAL A 80 12.75 -15.41 -1.79
N GLU A 81 11.59 -16.03 -2.02
CA GLU A 81 11.03 -16.23 -3.37
C GLU A 81 9.68 -15.49 -3.49
N PRO A 82 9.68 -14.16 -3.70
CA PRO A 82 8.47 -13.37 -3.70
C PRO A 82 7.63 -13.63 -4.95
N ASN A 83 6.30 -13.49 -4.82
CA ASN A 83 5.41 -13.44 -5.98
C ASN A 83 5.25 -11.98 -6.45
N VAL A 84 5.71 -11.69 -7.66
CA VAL A 84 5.76 -10.31 -8.22
C VAL A 84 4.36 -9.74 -8.46
N LYS A 85 3.38 -10.61 -8.69
CA LYS A 85 2.02 -10.22 -9.03
C LYS A 85 1.09 -10.22 -7.83
N GLU A 86 0.97 -11.34 -7.15
CA GLU A 86 -0.01 -11.57 -6.08
C GLU A 86 0.54 -11.27 -4.67
N GLY A 87 1.86 -11.12 -4.52
CA GLY A 87 2.50 -10.85 -3.23
C GLY A 87 2.11 -9.49 -2.63
N LYS A 88 2.37 -9.34 -1.33
CA LYS A 88 2.18 -8.08 -0.60
C LYS A 88 3.14 -7.02 -1.14
N GLY A 89 2.61 -5.92 -1.65
CA GLY A 89 3.37 -4.91 -2.40
C GLY A 89 3.66 -5.27 -3.87
N GLY A 90 3.00 -6.30 -4.42
CA GLY A 90 3.14 -6.69 -5.83
C GLY A 90 2.19 -5.92 -6.77
N LEU A 91 2.22 -6.28 -8.06
CA LEU A 91 1.41 -5.61 -9.11
C LEU A 91 -0.09 -5.58 -8.79
N ARG A 92 -0.63 -6.64 -8.17
CA ARG A 92 -2.06 -6.69 -7.85
C ARG A 92 -2.47 -5.63 -6.83
N ASP A 93 -1.58 -5.23 -5.92
CA ASP A 93 -1.89 -4.13 -4.99
C ASP A 93 -2.07 -2.82 -5.79
N LEU A 94 -1.19 -2.52 -6.74
CA LEU A 94 -1.31 -1.36 -7.63
C LEU A 94 -2.57 -1.41 -8.49
N HIS A 95 -2.88 -2.57 -9.07
CA HIS A 95 -4.10 -2.76 -9.86
C HIS A 95 -5.36 -2.52 -9.02
N THR A 96 -5.39 -3.00 -7.76
CA THR A 96 -6.50 -2.75 -6.85
C THR A 96 -6.72 -1.24 -6.64
N LEU A 97 -5.65 -0.46 -6.46
CA LEU A 97 -5.77 1.01 -6.35
C LEU A 97 -6.31 1.63 -7.64
N PHE A 98 -5.82 1.18 -8.79
CA PHE A 98 -6.30 1.66 -10.08
C PHE A 98 -7.79 1.35 -10.32
N TRP A 99 -8.23 0.12 -10.03
CA TRP A 99 -9.62 -0.28 -10.19
C TRP A 99 -10.54 0.50 -9.28
N ILE A 100 -10.18 0.65 -8.01
CA ILE A 100 -10.96 1.47 -7.08
C ILE A 100 -10.96 2.93 -7.54
N GLY A 101 -9.82 3.45 -8.02
CA GLY A 101 -9.71 4.76 -8.64
C GLY A 101 -10.73 4.96 -9.75
N LYS A 102 -10.69 4.08 -10.75
CA LYS A 102 -11.56 4.13 -11.92
C LYS A 102 -13.04 3.99 -11.56
N TYR A 103 -13.36 3.09 -10.62
CA TYR A 103 -14.74 2.80 -10.23
C TYR A 103 -15.34 3.89 -9.34
N TYR A 104 -14.63 4.27 -8.27
CA TYR A 104 -15.12 5.17 -7.24
C TYR A 104 -14.92 6.64 -7.61
N TYR A 105 -13.71 7.02 -8.05
CA TYR A 105 -13.38 8.40 -8.39
C TYR A 105 -13.70 8.77 -9.85
N ARG A 106 -14.17 7.80 -10.66
CA ARG A 106 -14.49 7.97 -12.10
C ARG A 106 -13.32 8.48 -12.93
N VAL A 107 -12.11 8.11 -12.55
CA VAL A 107 -10.91 8.48 -13.30
C VAL A 107 -10.64 7.49 -14.43
N ARG A 108 -10.12 7.95 -15.57
CA ARG A 108 -9.73 7.07 -16.68
C ARG A 108 -8.30 6.57 -16.53
N THR A 109 -7.44 7.40 -15.95
CA THR A 109 -6.03 7.12 -15.70
C THR A 109 -5.69 7.25 -14.23
N ALA A 110 -4.65 6.57 -13.77
CA ALA A 110 -4.17 6.70 -12.39
C ALA A 110 -3.61 8.11 -12.09
N GLU A 111 -3.15 8.85 -13.10
CA GLU A 111 -2.66 10.23 -12.96
C GLU A 111 -3.76 11.20 -12.49
N GLU A 112 -4.99 11.01 -12.96
CA GLU A 112 -6.15 11.85 -12.58
C GLU A 112 -6.47 11.78 -11.08
N LEU A 113 -6.00 10.75 -10.37
CA LEU A 113 -6.11 10.68 -8.90
C LEU A 113 -5.38 11.82 -8.20
N VAL A 114 -4.41 12.46 -8.86
CA VAL A 114 -3.78 13.70 -8.37
C VAL A 114 -4.77 14.85 -8.34
N GLY A 115 -5.56 15.02 -9.41
CA GLY A 115 -6.61 16.05 -9.48
C GLY A 115 -7.75 15.81 -8.48
N LYS A 116 -7.94 14.56 -8.05
CA LYS A 116 -8.89 14.17 -7.00
C LYS A 116 -8.34 14.33 -5.57
N GLY A 117 -7.09 14.77 -5.41
CA GLY A 117 -6.45 14.95 -4.10
C GLY A 117 -6.08 13.63 -3.40
N VAL A 118 -6.19 12.49 -4.08
CA VAL A 118 -5.86 11.17 -3.51
C VAL A 118 -4.35 10.96 -3.47
N PHE A 119 -3.65 11.41 -4.51
CA PHE A 119 -2.19 11.40 -4.56
C PHE A 119 -1.64 12.81 -4.77
N THR A 120 -0.47 13.07 -4.20
CA THR A 120 0.39 14.16 -4.63
C THR A 120 1.13 13.78 -5.91
N ARG A 121 1.67 14.77 -6.64
CA ARG A 121 2.51 14.51 -7.83
C ARG A 121 3.71 13.61 -7.52
N ALA A 122 4.28 13.74 -6.33
CA ALA A 122 5.40 12.92 -5.88
C ALA A 122 4.98 11.45 -5.66
N GLU A 123 3.81 11.21 -5.05
CA GLU A 123 3.27 9.85 -4.85
C GLU A 123 2.88 9.20 -6.18
N TRP A 124 2.29 9.96 -7.11
CA TRP A 124 2.05 9.49 -8.46
C TRP A 124 3.35 9.04 -9.16
N ASN A 125 4.41 9.84 -9.07
CA ASN A 125 5.71 9.47 -9.63
C ASN A 125 6.29 8.20 -9.00
N GLN A 126 6.06 7.97 -7.70
CA GLN A 126 6.45 6.73 -7.02
C GLN A 126 5.62 5.54 -7.49
N PHE A 127 4.30 5.72 -7.66
CA PHE A 127 3.40 4.71 -8.22
C PHE A 127 3.89 4.25 -9.59
N ARG A 128 4.11 5.19 -10.52
CA ARG A 128 4.55 4.88 -11.88
C ARG A 128 5.89 4.14 -11.88
N LYS A 129 6.87 4.59 -11.11
CA LYS A 129 8.17 3.92 -11.00
C LYS A 129 8.05 2.51 -10.43
N ALA A 130 7.20 2.30 -9.44
CA ALA A 130 6.96 0.99 -8.85
C ALA A 130 6.30 0.04 -9.85
N GLU A 131 5.28 0.52 -10.57
CA GLU A 131 4.59 -0.21 -11.63
C GLU A 131 5.56 -0.60 -12.76
N ASP A 132 6.31 0.36 -13.30
CA ASP A 132 7.29 0.15 -14.37
C ASP A 132 8.32 -0.92 -13.97
N PHE A 133 8.84 -0.83 -12.74
CA PHE A 133 9.82 -1.79 -12.23
C PHE A 133 9.24 -3.20 -12.09
N LEU A 134 8.08 -3.36 -11.44
CA LEU A 134 7.47 -4.67 -11.24
C LEU A 134 7.06 -5.33 -12.56
N TRP A 135 6.60 -4.53 -13.53
CA TRP A 135 6.35 -5.01 -14.88
C TRP A 135 7.62 -5.46 -15.59
N ALA A 136 8.71 -4.69 -15.51
CA ALA A 136 9.99 -5.07 -16.10
C ALA A 136 10.46 -6.43 -15.54
N VAL A 137 10.47 -6.58 -14.21
CA VAL A 137 10.80 -7.85 -13.54
C VAL A 137 9.95 -8.99 -14.07
N ARG A 138 8.63 -8.83 -14.08
CA ARG A 138 7.68 -9.87 -14.53
C ARG A 138 7.89 -10.25 -15.99
N CYS A 139 8.09 -9.27 -16.87
CA CYS A 139 8.36 -9.52 -18.30
C CYS A 139 9.67 -10.29 -18.48
N HIS A 140 10.75 -9.89 -17.80
CA HIS A 140 12.02 -10.62 -17.86
C HIS A 140 11.90 -12.05 -17.33
N MET A 141 11.13 -12.28 -16.27
CA MET A 141 10.82 -13.64 -15.79
C MET A 141 10.09 -14.47 -16.84
N HIS A 142 9.09 -13.91 -17.52
CA HIS A 142 8.34 -14.61 -18.55
C HIS A 142 9.21 -14.93 -19.78
N PHE A 143 10.09 -14.01 -20.19
CA PHE A 143 11.01 -14.24 -21.29
C PHE A 143 12.09 -15.28 -20.96
N LEU A 144 12.61 -15.26 -19.73
CA LEU A 144 13.61 -16.22 -19.26
C LEU A 144 13.01 -17.62 -19.17
N THR A 145 11.84 -17.75 -18.54
CA THR A 145 11.21 -19.05 -18.24
C THR A 145 10.33 -19.58 -19.37
N ARG A 146 9.99 -18.74 -20.36
CA ARG A 146 9.05 -19.02 -21.46
C ARG A 146 7.67 -19.49 -21.00
N ARG A 147 7.28 -19.12 -19.78
CA ARG A 147 5.97 -19.42 -19.17
C ARG A 147 5.51 -18.24 -18.33
N ALA A 148 4.23 -18.27 -17.95
CA ALA A 148 3.65 -17.28 -17.05
C ALA A 148 4.08 -17.55 -15.59
N GLU A 149 5.38 -17.50 -15.32
CA GLU A 149 5.95 -17.59 -13.99
C GLU A 149 5.73 -16.27 -13.23
N GLU A 150 5.26 -16.35 -11.99
CA GLU A 150 4.97 -15.18 -11.16
C GLU A 150 5.79 -15.18 -9.87
N ARG A 151 6.43 -16.30 -9.53
CA ARG A 151 7.33 -16.44 -8.39
C ARG A 151 8.77 -16.25 -8.83
N LEU A 152 9.46 -15.32 -8.17
CA LEU A 152 10.86 -15.02 -8.41
C LEU A 152 11.73 -16.02 -7.63
N HIS A 153 11.86 -17.22 -8.18
CA HIS A 153 12.62 -18.31 -7.60
C HIS A 153 14.09 -17.98 -7.42
N PHE A 154 14.72 -18.60 -6.43
CA PHE A 154 16.13 -18.34 -6.11
C PHE A 154 17.06 -18.59 -7.30
N ASP A 155 16.79 -19.64 -8.08
CA ASP A 155 17.59 -20.04 -9.24
C ASP A 155 17.57 -19.01 -10.38
N ILE A 156 16.44 -18.31 -10.57
CA ILE A 156 16.31 -17.29 -11.63
C ILE A 156 16.69 -15.88 -11.18
N GLN A 157 16.82 -15.62 -9.88
CA GLN A 157 17.17 -14.28 -9.36
C GLN A 157 18.47 -13.72 -9.94
N PRO A 158 19.57 -14.50 -10.08
CA PRO A 158 20.80 -14.03 -10.73
C PRO A 158 20.60 -13.57 -12.17
N ASP A 159 19.94 -14.38 -13.00
CA ASP A 159 19.66 -14.04 -14.40
C ASP A 159 18.79 -12.78 -14.54
N ILE A 160 17.81 -12.63 -13.66
CA ILE A 160 16.94 -11.45 -13.66
C ILE A 160 17.73 -10.19 -13.24
N ALA A 161 18.60 -10.31 -12.24
CA ALA A 161 19.47 -9.20 -11.82
C ALA A 161 20.38 -8.74 -12.98
N GLU A 162 21.01 -9.66 -13.69
CA GLU A 162 21.85 -9.36 -14.85
C GLU A 162 21.05 -8.70 -15.98
N ARG A 163 19.90 -9.28 -16.35
CA ARG A 163 19.02 -8.75 -17.41
C ARG A 163 18.50 -7.35 -17.14
N LEU A 164 18.32 -6.99 -15.86
CA LEU A 164 17.91 -5.66 -15.42
C LEU A 164 19.10 -4.70 -15.22
N GLY A 165 20.33 -5.13 -15.51
CA GLY A 165 21.53 -4.30 -15.45
C GLY A 165 22.11 -4.08 -14.06
N TYR A 166 21.80 -4.95 -13.08
CA TYR A 166 22.43 -4.87 -11.77
C TYR A 166 23.86 -5.39 -11.81
N THR A 167 24.76 -4.63 -11.20
CA THR A 167 26.18 -4.95 -11.09
C THR A 167 26.60 -5.14 -9.63
N SER A 168 27.56 -6.02 -9.37
CA SER A 168 28.12 -6.20 -8.03
C SER A 168 28.87 -4.96 -7.55
N HIS A 169 28.85 -4.71 -6.24
CA HIS A 169 29.61 -3.66 -5.56
C HIS A 169 30.36 -4.29 -4.37
N PRO A 170 31.41 -3.65 -3.82
CA PRO A 170 32.06 -4.16 -2.61
C PRO A 170 31.04 -4.43 -1.50
N GLY A 171 30.93 -5.69 -1.07
CA GLY A 171 30.02 -6.14 -0.02
C GLY A 171 28.59 -6.51 -0.44
N LEU A 172 28.19 -6.35 -1.71
CA LEU A 172 26.88 -6.78 -2.22
C LEU A 172 26.97 -7.29 -3.66
N SER A 173 26.51 -8.52 -3.88
CA SER A 173 26.33 -9.09 -5.22
C SER A 173 25.25 -8.36 -6.02
N ALA A 174 25.28 -8.49 -7.35
CA ALA A 174 24.21 -7.97 -8.23
C ALA A 174 22.82 -8.45 -7.79
N VAL A 175 22.71 -9.72 -7.37
CA VAL A 175 21.45 -10.35 -6.94
C VAL A 175 20.94 -9.74 -5.64
N GLU A 176 21.80 -9.55 -4.64
CA GLU A 176 21.41 -8.92 -3.39
C GLU A 176 20.99 -7.46 -3.60
N ARG A 177 21.66 -6.73 -4.49
CA ARG A 177 21.24 -5.37 -4.87
C ARG A 177 19.89 -5.35 -5.55
N PHE A 178 19.66 -6.26 -6.49
CA PHE A 178 18.37 -6.42 -7.16
C PHE A 178 17.26 -6.71 -6.17
N MET A 179 17.44 -7.72 -5.31
CA MET A 179 16.43 -8.12 -4.34
C MET A 179 16.18 -7.04 -3.28
N LYS A 180 17.22 -6.32 -2.86
CA LYS A 180 17.07 -5.14 -2.00
C LYS A 180 16.22 -4.06 -2.67
N HIS A 181 16.47 -3.75 -3.95
CA HIS A 181 15.65 -2.79 -4.67
C HIS A 181 14.21 -3.28 -4.85
N TYR A 182 14.01 -4.56 -5.15
CA TYR A 182 12.69 -5.17 -5.23
C TYR A 182 11.88 -4.98 -3.95
N PHE A 183 12.46 -5.25 -2.78
CA PHE A 183 11.77 -5.07 -1.51
C PHE A 183 11.49 -3.60 -1.17
N LEU A 184 12.37 -2.67 -1.57
CA LEU A 184 12.12 -1.23 -1.44
C LEU A 184 10.94 -0.79 -2.32
N VAL A 185 10.79 -1.36 -3.51
CA VAL A 185 9.63 -1.12 -4.38
C VAL A 185 8.37 -1.71 -3.76
N ALA A 186 8.39 -2.97 -3.30
CA ALA A 186 7.23 -3.59 -2.64
C ALA A 186 6.78 -2.82 -1.38
N LYS A 187 7.74 -2.26 -0.63
CA LYS A 187 7.47 -1.35 0.48
C LYS A 187 6.75 -0.08 0.01
N THR A 188 7.26 0.56 -1.05
CA THR A 188 6.66 1.77 -1.65
C THR A 188 5.22 1.54 -2.08
N VAL A 189 4.92 0.38 -2.69
CA VAL A 189 3.54 -0.02 -3.07
C VAL A 189 2.64 -0.12 -1.85
N GLY A 190 3.14 -0.69 -0.75
CA GLY A 190 2.43 -0.73 0.52
C GLY A 190 2.13 0.66 1.09
N ASP A 191 3.06 1.60 0.96
CA ASP A 191 2.88 2.98 1.41
C ASP A 191 1.82 3.72 0.59
N LEU A 192 1.86 3.59 -0.73
CA LEU A 192 0.86 4.15 -1.64
C LEU A 192 -0.53 3.58 -1.37
N THR A 193 -0.62 2.27 -1.10
CA THR A 193 -1.89 1.61 -0.74
C THR A 193 -2.48 2.21 0.53
N ARG A 194 -1.64 2.49 1.54
CA ARG A 194 -2.08 3.07 2.81
C ARG A 194 -2.58 4.51 2.64
N ILE A 195 -1.87 5.32 1.84
CA ILE A 195 -2.27 6.69 1.50
C ILE A 195 -3.64 6.67 0.81
N PHE A 196 -3.81 5.80 -0.19
CA PHE A 196 -5.05 5.66 -0.92
C PHE A 196 -6.22 5.23 -0.02
N CYS A 197 -6.02 4.26 0.86
CA CYS A 197 -7.06 3.83 1.82
C CYS A 197 -7.49 4.97 2.76
N ALA A 198 -6.56 5.80 3.25
CA ALA A 198 -6.95 6.94 4.09
C ALA A 198 -7.72 8.00 3.30
N ALA A 199 -7.31 8.31 2.07
CA ALA A 199 -8.04 9.25 1.22
C ALA A 199 -9.48 8.76 0.93
N LEU A 200 -9.65 7.46 0.70
CA LEU A 200 -10.98 6.85 0.53
C LEU A 200 -11.85 6.97 1.77
N GLU A 201 -11.30 6.66 2.94
CA GLU A 201 -12.03 6.76 4.22
C GLU A 201 -12.45 8.21 4.50
N GLU A 202 -11.57 9.18 4.22
CA GLU A 202 -11.87 10.60 4.36
C GLU A 202 -13.01 11.04 3.42
N GLU A 203 -12.99 10.58 2.17
CA GLU A 203 -14.02 10.88 1.17
C GLU A 203 -15.37 10.24 1.55
N GLN A 204 -15.37 8.98 1.97
CA GLN A 204 -16.59 8.31 2.45
C GLN A 204 -17.19 9.02 3.67
N ALA A 205 -16.36 9.54 4.59
CA ALA A 205 -16.84 10.30 5.74
C ALA A 205 -17.46 11.67 5.37
N LYS A 206 -17.22 12.19 4.16
CA LYS A 206 -17.84 13.42 3.63
C LYS A 206 -19.22 13.15 2.99
N HIS A 207 -19.39 12.00 2.35
CA HIS A 207 -20.59 11.65 1.56
C HIS A 207 -21.71 10.91 2.31
N VAL A 208 -21.74 10.94 3.66
CA VAL A 208 -22.89 10.41 4.43
C VAL A 208 -23.81 11.54 4.92
N PRO A 209 -24.79 12.00 4.12
CA PRO A 209 -25.98 12.66 4.62
C PRO A 209 -27.11 11.62 4.82
N GLY A 210 -27.51 11.40 6.07
CA GLY A 210 -28.90 11.04 6.36
C GLY A 210 -29.33 9.59 6.60
N PHE A 211 -28.45 8.58 6.72
CA PHE A 211 -28.89 7.23 7.16
C PHE A 211 -28.18 6.78 8.44
N ASN A 212 -28.97 6.59 9.50
CA ASN A 212 -28.60 6.10 10.84
C ASN A 212 -27.63 6.95 11.67
N ARG A 213 -28.13 8.11 12.09
CA ARG A 213 -27.65 8.97 13.17
C ARG A 213 -27.66 8.32 14.59
N VAL A 214 -27.86 7.00 14.68
CA VAL A 214 -27.88 6.26 15.97
C VAL A 214 -26.66 5.34 16.13
N ILE A 215 -26.00 4.93 15.04
CA ILE A 215 -24.77 4.10 15.10
C ILE A 215 -23.49 4.95 14.95
N LEU A 216 -23.59 6.15 14.39
CA LEU A 216 -22.48 7.09 14.15
C LEU A 216 -22.43 8.26 15.16
N ASN A 217 -22.83 8.03 16.41
CA ASN A 217 -22.59 8.98 17.51
C ASN A 217 -21.10 9.09 17.91
N PHE A 218 -20.17 8.47 17.16
CA PHE A 218 -18.76 8.84 17.15
C PHE A 218 -18.55 10.07 16.29
N SER A 219 -19.07 11.18 16.80
CA SER A 219 -18.74 12.56 16.43
C SER A 219 -17.29 12.70 15.96
N ARG A 220 -17.12 13.35 14.79
CA ARG A 220 -15.90 13.99 14.28
C ARG A 220 -15.16 14.73 15.39
N ARG A 221 -14.38 14.00 16.18
CA ARG A 221 -13.55 14.60 17.21
C ARG A 221 -12.14 14.18 16.90
N ARG A 222 -11.47 15.02 16.13
CA ARG A 222 -10.03 15.23 16.27
C ARG A 222 -9.81 15.56 17.74
N ARG A 223 -9.48 14.56 18.54
CA ARG A 223 -9.20 14.73 19.97
C ARG A 223 -7.71 14.80 20.13
N LYS A 224 -7.23 15.78 20.90
CA LYS A 224 -5.89 15.70 21.44
C LYS A 224 -5.80 14.42 22.27
N LEU A 225 -4.73 13.68 22.11
CA LEU A 225 -4.50 12.50 22.91
C LEU A 225 -4.20 12.94 24.35
N ALA A 226 -4.87 12.34 25.32
CA ALA A 226 -4.67 12.72 26.72
C ALA A 226 -3.20 12.50 27.12
N GLY A 227 -2.56 13.53 27.69
CA GLY A 227 -1.16 13.49 28.13
C GLY A 227 -0.12 14.03 27.14
N THR A 228 -0.52 14.48 25.94
CA THR A 228 0.42 15.15 25.01
C THR A 228 -0.30 16.08 24.03
N PRO A 229 0.21 17.31 23.81
CA PRO A 229 -0.33 18.21 22.80
C PRO A 229 0.12 17.85 21.37
N ASP A 230 1.11 16.96 21.22
CA ASP A 230 1.80 16.68 19.96
C ASP A 230 1.08 15.66 19.08
N PHE A 231 0.12 14.91 19.64
CA PHE A 231 -0.62 13.87 18.94
C PHE A 231 -2.12 14.06 19.06
N ILE A 232 -2.80 13.67 17.99
CA ILE A 232 -4.25 13.68 17.87
C ILE A 232 -4.72 12.28 17.46
N VAL A 233 -5.98 11.99 17.75
CA VAL A 233 -6.66 10.81 17.24
C VAL A 233 -7.73 11.25 16.25
N ASP A 234 -7.72 10.63 15.08
CA ASP A 234 -8.72 10.79 14.03
C ASP A 234 -9.16 9.41 13.54
N ASN A 235 -10.44 9.09 13.62
CA ASN A 235 -11.02 7.80 13.22
C ASN A 235 -10.22 6.56 13.71
N HIS A 236 -9.93 6.51 15.02
CA HIS A 236 -9.15 5.43 15.64
C HIS A 236 -7.70 5.30 15.11
N ARG A 237 -7.20 6.33 14.41
CA ARG A 237 -5.82 6.47 13.98
C ARG A 237 -5.10 7.57 14.74
N ILE A 238 -3.88 7.31 15.18
CA ILE A 238 -2.99 8.35 15.71
C ILE A 238 -2.43 9.17 14.55
N ASN A 239 -2.46 10.50 14.70
CA ASN A 239 -1.85 11.44 13.80
C ASN A 239 -1.07 12.50 14.59
N VAL A 240 -0.21 13.27 13.92
CA VAL A 240 0.52 14.38 14.52
C VAL A 240 -0.37 15.62 14.61
N ALA A 241 -0.15 16.45 15.63
CA ALA A 241 -0.88 17.70 15.80
C ALA A 241 -0.50 18.74 14.72
N ASP A 242 0.78 18.79 14.36
CA ASP A 242 1.34 19.68 13.34
C ASP A 242 2.63 19.09 12.70
N GLY A 243 3.12 19.75 11.64
CA GLY A 243 4.25 19.28 10.84
C GLY A 243 5.63 19.35 11.50
N GLU A 244 5.77 20.11 12.59
CA GLU A 244 7.05 20.34 13.27
C GLU A 244 7.21 19.49 14.54
N VAL A 245 6.23 18.63 14.85
CA VAL A 245 6.19 17.79 16.07
C VAL A 245 7.49 17.01 16.29
N PHE A 246 8.08 16.41 15.24
CA PHE A 246 9.34 15.66 15.36
C PHE A 246 10.57 16.56 15.39
N ALA A 247 10.53 17.73 14.76
CA ALA A 247 11.64 18.68 14.79
C ALA A 247 11.76 19.35 16.16
N ARG A 248 10.62 19.66 16.81
CA ARG A 248 10.58 20.18 18.17
C ARG A 248 11.06 19.16 19.20
N ASP A 249 10.60 17.91 19.08
CA ASP A 249 11.03 16.81 19.94
C ASP A 249 11.23 15.52 19.12
N PRO A 250 12.48 15.15 18.78
CA PRO A 250 12.77 13.91 18.07
C PRO A 250 12.33 12.63 18.81
N VAL A 251 12.15 12.68 20.13
CA VAL A 251 11.62 11.54 20.92
C VAL A 251 10.18 11.21 20.49
N ASN A 252 9.44 12.18 19.92
CA ASN A 252 8.11 11.94 19.37
C ASN A 252 8.09 10.89 18.25
N LEU A 253 9.23 10.63 17.58
CA LEU A 253 9.32 9.53 16.61
C LEU A 253 9.03 8.17 17.25
N LEU A 254 9.49 7.94 18.49
CA LEU A 254 9.19 6.72 19.25
C LEU A 254 7.87 6.84 20.00
N ARG A 255 7.57 8.03 20.54
CA ARG A 255 6.32 8.27 21.28
C ARG A 255 5.09 8.00 20.43
N LEU A 256 5.15 8.27 19.11
CA LEU A 256 4.09 7.90 18.17
C LEU A 256 3.74 6.41 18.23
N PHE A 257 4.74 5.52 18.17
CA PHE A 257 4.53 4.07 18.22
C PHE A 257 4.08 3.61 19.60
N TRP A 258 4.69 4.16 20.65
CA TRP A 258 4.33 3.83 22.03
C TRP A 258 2.88 4.20 22.36
N LEU A 259 2.43 5.39 21.95
CA LEU A 259 1.04 5.82 22.13
C LEU A 259 0.07 4.97 21.31
N ALA A 260 0.42 4.67 20.06
CA ALA A 260 -0.38 3.80 19.21
C ALA A 260 -0.60 2.43 19.85
N ASP A 261 0.47 1.81 20.37
CA ASP A 261 0.39 0.51 21.04
C ASP A 261 -0.48 0.57 22.30
N ARG A 262 -0.18 1.52 23.19
CA ARG A 262 -0.87 1.68 24.49
C ARG A 262 -2.37 1.93 24.33
N HIS A 263 -2.77 2.70 23.32
CA HIS A 263 -4.17 3.03 23.07
C HIS A 263 -4.84 2.13 22.02
N GLY A 264 -4.09 1.22 21.37
CA GLY A 264 -4.60 0.37 20.30
C GLY A 264 -5.04 1.14 19.08
N LEU A 265 -4.29 2.16 18.70
CA LEU A 265 -4.61 3.01 17.57
C LEU A 265 -3.85 2.55 16.33
N GLU A 266 -4.50 2.68 15.18
CA GLU A 266 -3.85 2.53 13.88
C GLU A 266 -3.05 3.79 13.52
N PHE A 267 -2.17 3.73 12.52
CA PHE A 267 -1.37 4.90 12.14
C PHE A 267 -2.00 5.65 10.97
N HIS A 268 -2.14 6.97 11.11
CA HIS A 268 -2.53 7.81 9.99
C HIS A 268 -1.40 7.88 8.95
N PRO A 269 -1.68 7.78 7.63
CA PRO A 269 -0.63 7.83 6.60
C PRO A 269 0.20 9.11 6.64
N ASP A 270 -0.42 10.25 6.94
CA ASP A 270 0.31 11.52 7.08
C ASP A 270 1.35 11.49 8.21
N ALA A 271 1.02 10.87 9.35
CA ALA A 271 1.97 10.71 10.45
C ALA A 271 3.15 9.84 10.04
N LEU A 272 2.90 8.71 9.35
CA LEU A 272 3.96 7.83 8.85
C LEU A 272 4.80 8.50 7.76
N LYS A 273 4.18 9.31 6.89
CA LYS A 273 4.86 10.08 5.85
C LYS A 273 5.75 11.16 6.44
N LEU A 274 5.24 11.92 7.41
CA LEU A 274 6.01 12.91 8.14
C LEU A 274 7.16 12.25 8.90
N LEU A 275 6.91 11.11 9.55
CA LEU A 275 7.93 10.33 10.24
C LEU A 275 9.03 9.89 9.27
N THR A 276 8.67 9.34 8.12
CA THR A 276 9.63 8.89 7.09
C THR A 276 10.52 10.04 6.60
N ARG A 277 9.96 11.24 6.43
CA ARG A 277 10.70 12.47 6.06
C ARG A 277 11.58 12.99 7.20
N SER A 278 11.20 12.67 8.44
CA SER A 278 11.88 13.11 9.66
C SER A 278 12.92 12.11 10.16
N LEU A 279 13.11 10.98 9.48
CA LEU A 279 14.10 9.96 9.86
C LEU A 279 15.55 10.48 9.95
N ARG A 280 15.85 11.62 9.32
CA ARG A 280 17.16 12.31 9.46
C ARG A 280 17.42 12.86 10.87
N LEU A 281 16.37 13.08 11.66
CA LEU A 281 16.45 13.54 13.04
C LEU A 281 16.90 12.43 13.99
N VAL A 282 16.93 11.17 13.53
CA VAL A 282 17.48 10.05 14.29
C VAL A 282 19.00 10.09 14.20
N ASP A 283 19.60 10.90 15.07
CA ASP A 283 21.04 11.09 15.15
C ASP A 283 21.67 10.31 16.33
N ARG A 284 22.91 10.65 16.70
CA ARG A 284 23.58 10.02 17.86
C ARG A 284 22.98 10.48 19.19
N ALA A 285 22.46 11.70 19.26
CA ALA A 285 21.86 12.25 20.47
C ALA A 285 20.55 11.53 20.79
N LEU A 286 19.64 11.41 19.82
CA LEU A 286 18.37 10.70 20.00
C LEU A 286 18.59 9.22 20.38
N ARG A 287 19.56 8.55 19.76
CA ARG A 287 19.90 7.16 20.09
C ARG A 287 20.43 6.98 21.52
N ARG A 288 20.99 8.03 22.12
CA ARG A 288 21.49 8.02 23.51
C ARG A 288 20.52 8.66 24.50
N ASP A 289 19.41 9.20 24.01
CA ASP A 289 18.40 9.83 24.85
C ASP A 289 17.76 8.80 25.76
N ARG A 290 17.65 9.13 27.05
CA ARG A 290 17.16 8.20 28.08
C ARG A 290 15.67 7.92 27.91
N GLU A 291 14.89 8.92 27.53
CA GLU A 291 13.45 8.79 27.33
C GLU A 291 13.14 8.01 26.05
N ALA A 292 13.86 8.28 24.95
CA ALA A 292 13.73 7.50 23.72
C ALA A 292 14.03 6.01 23.99
N ASN A 293 15.14 5.70 24.68
CA ASN A 293 15.46 4.31 25.01
C ASN A 293 14.43 3.67 25.95
N ARG A 294 13.88 4.42 26.94
CA ARG A 294 12.78 3.93 27.78
C ARG A 294 11.55 3.57 26.95
N LEU A 295 11.11 4.47 26.06
CA LEU A 295 9.95 4.24 25.17
C LEU A 295 10.19 3.05 24.25
N PHE A 296 11.40 2.92 23.68
CA PHE A 296 11.77 1.78 22.85
C PHE A 296 11.66 0.46 23.61
N MET A 297 12.19 0.41 24.84
CA MET A 297 12.09 -0.77 25.68
C MET A 297 10.64 -1.12 26.01
N GLU A 298 9.79 -0.13 26.31
CA GLU A 298 8.37 -0.37 26.56
C GLU A 298 7.61 -0.90 25.33
N ILE A 299 7.98 -0.44 24.12
CA ILE A 299 7.43 -1.00 22.87
C ILE A 299 7.88 -2.45 22.71
N LEU A 300 9.17 -2.74 22.97
CA LEU A 300 9.74 -4.09 22.87
C LEU A 300 9.12 -5.08 23.85
N THR A 301 8.84 -4.63 25.08
CA THR A 301 8.29 -5.46 26.16
C THR A 301 6.78 -5.28 26.34
N SER A 302 6.09 -4.76 25.32
CA SER A 302 4.64 -4.56 25.38
C SER A 302 3.91 -5.89 25.57
N SER A 303 2.89 -5.90 26.41
CA SER A 303 2.00 -7.05 26.62
C SER A 303 0.98 -7.26 25.51
N ARG A 304 0.90 -6.35 24.53
CA ARG A 304 -0.02 -6.40 23.39
C ARG A 304 0.58 -7.15 22.21
N SER A 305 1.26 -6.45 21.31
CA SER A 305 1.84 -7.05 20.11
C SER A 305 3.19 -6.40 19.78
N PRO A 306 4.27 -6.79 20.49
CA PRO A 306 5.60 -6.22 20.25
C PRO A 306 6.09 -6.54 18.84
N GLU A 307 5.75 -7.71 18.30
CA GLU A 307 6.07 -8.10 16.92
C GLU A 307 5.47 -7.15 15.88
N LEU A 308 4.17 -6.82 16.01
CA LEU A 308 3.49 -5.92 15.09
C LEU A 308 4.09 -4.51 15.14
N ASN A 309 4.40 -4.00 16.34
CA ASN A 309 5.00 -2.68 16.50
C ASN A 309 6.39 -2.63 15.88
N LEU A 310 7.24 -3.63 16.12
CA LEU A 310 8.57 -3.70 15.51
C LEU A 310 8.50 -3.81 13.99
N ARG A 311 7.56 -4.60 13.47
CA ARG A 311 7.31 -4.70 12.04
C ARG A 311 6.91 -3.34 11.46
N ARG A 312 5.98 -2.63 12.10
CA ARG A 312 5.56 -1.28 11.68
C ARG A 312 6.69 -0.25 11.79
N MET A 313 7.52 -0.31 12.83
CA MET A 313 8.71 0.56 12.96
C MET A 313 9.75 0.27 11.87
N ASN A 314 9.92 -1.00 11.49
CA ASN A 314 10.79 -1.39 10.40
C ASN A 314 10.22 -0.92 9.04
N GLU A 315 8.93 -1.12 8.80
CA GLU A 315 8.24 -0.59 7.62
C GLU A 315 8.31 0.94 7.58
N ALA A 316 8.25 1.64 8.71
CA ALA A 316 8.43 3.09 8.73
C ALA A 316 9.90 3.54 8.56
N GLY A 317 10.87 2.61 8.60
CA GLY A 317 12.31 2.88 8.54
C GLY A 317 12.92 3.39 9.85
N LEU A 318 12.11 3.56 10.90
CA LEU A 318 12.58 4.04 12.21
C LEU A 318 13.48 3.01 12.89
N LEU A 319 13.13 1.72 12.82
CA LEU A 319 13.88 0.67 13.53
C LEU A 319 15.33 0.60 13.07
N GLY A 320 15.58 0.61 11.76
CA GLY A 320 16.94 0.60 11.24
C GLY A 320 17.70 1.91 11.55
N LYS A 321 17.03 3.06 11.58
CA LYS A 321 17.69 4.31 12.01
C LYS A 321 18.08 4.30 13.49
N LEU A 322 17.27 3.69 14.35
CA LEU A 322 17.59 3.53 15.78
C LEU A 322 18.72 2.54 16.02
N ILE A 323 18.76 1.44 15.26
CA ILE A 323 19.75 0.37 15.38
C ILE A 323 20.55 0.29 14.07
N PRO A 324 21.69 1.02 13.94
CA PRO A 324 22.45 1.08 12.68
C PRO A 324 22.90 -0.28 12.15
N ASP A 325 23.18 -1.25 13.03
CA ASP A 325 23.57 -2.59 12.60
C ASP A 325 22.37 -3.35 12.02
N PHE A 326 21.17 -3.12 12.55
CA PHE A 326 19.93 -3.63 11.96
C PHE A 326 19.66 -2.99 10.59
N GLN A 327 19.94 -1.69 10.41
CA GLN A 327 19.78 -1.01 9.11
C GLN A 327 20.54 -1.70 7.97
N LYS A 328 21.71 -2.29 8.25
CA LYS A 328 22.53 -2.97 7.25
C LYS A 328 21.80 -4.18 6.67
N ILE A 329 21.01 -4.87 7.50
CA ILE A 329 20.26 -6.08 7.13
C ILE A 329 18.80 -5.82 6.73
N VAL A 330 18.31 -4.58 6.85
CA VAL A 330 16.96 -4.23 6.36
C VAL A 330 16.87 -4.46 4.87
N ALA A 331 15.81 -5.18 4.45
CA ALA A 331 15.56 -5.57 3.07
C ALA A 331 16.68 -6.43 2.45
N MET A 332 17.50 -7.08 3.28
CA MET A 332 18.38 -8.16 2.83
C MET A 332 17.64 -9.50 2.92
N MET A 333 17.96 -10.39 1.98
CA MET A 333 17.53 -11.77 2.08
C MET A 333 18.34 -12.48 3.17
N GLN A 334 17.68 -13.32 3.94
CA GLN A 334 18.37 -14.33 4.73
C GLN A 334 18.54 -15.55 3.84
N PHE A 335 19.77 -15.78 3.39
CA PHE A 335 20.17 -17.08 2.90
C PHE A 335 20.50 -17.93 4.12
N ASN A 336 19.74 -19.00 4.35
CA ASN A 336 20.12 -20.02 5.34
C ASN A 336 21.17 -20.95 4.75
#